data_AF-A0AAN8XQZ0-F1
#
_entry.id   AF-A0AAN8XQZ0-F1
#
_cell.length_a   1.000
_cell.length_b   1.000
_cell.length_c   1.000
_cell.angle_alpha   90.00
_cell.angle_beta   90.00
_cell.angle_gamma   90.00
#
_symmetry.space_group_name_H-M   'P 1'
#
loop_
_entity.id
_entity.type
_entity.pdbx_description
1 polymer ?
#
loop_
_entity_poly.entity_id
_entity_poly.type
_entity_poly.pdbx_seq_one_letter_code
_entity_poly.pdbx_strand_id
1 'polypeptide(L)'
;MSIYIYYVFIWGVLTSLVVSQGSGNGEPNAGTSIYYGEDIASTIEPTQTPEGDEVTTEPIQVPQSPSKPELRNNLTHTSETGNSCPKIGTVTNIPNSLIKCQCQGYEVLVDGNCTTYEGDVVVDVEEGHISTRPRNVSTYTITIRDLICDTEMAEYKEFTKGMFHVRDRGDIILLKPAGDLDGLRVGNYCINHHLEDSGGLTWTLKACIPVPYIPRCCPPGSAMKDGSCQSAETPAIFQPPVSANPLDANSIEWPNISHFVSNLTCSKYRLQTELLSYKQSHLVSYPEGVRMSWTPDENTRRQEAKRCPDYCVDGIALDGSVDYYVSYCYTDPYDYHKEICGDGPCLRKCCKKGEVMDTNQYACVTHKNATFRPPTSRESSNYSIVEGWPLCTNIAKITGNFKIDKDGNFHNANITLDPMEYCVDMCISDGEMEQSGLACLATKSVWQKVRPILFPICNVISLIFLAILLLCHLVSPSLLKNGGVHQLCHAVALSLAYGANFSLSVFNYLFSDDGCIII
;
A
#
# COMPACT_ATOMS: atom_id res chain seq x y z
N MET A 1 -58.70 -30.70 -7.76
CA MET A 1 -57.54 -31.09 -6.92
C MET A 1 -56.27 -31.30 -7.76
N SER A 2 -56.33 -31.97 -8.93
CA SER A 2 -55.16 -32.20 -9.80
C SER A 2 -54.49 -30.95 -10.39
N ILE A 3 -55.23 -29.85 -10.58
CA ILE A 3 -54.67 -28.56 -11.06
C ILE A 3 -53.87 -27.84 -9.95
N TYR A 4 -54.23 -28.04 -8.69
CA TYR A 4 -53.54 -27.42 -7.55
C TYR A 4 -52.17 -28.05 -7.29
N ILE A 5 -52.03 -29.34 -7.58
CA ILE A 5 -50.75 -30.07 -7.48
C ILE A 5 -49.78 -29.59 -8.56
N TYR A 6 -50.25 -29.33 -9.78
CA TYR A 6 -49.43 -28.73 -10.84
C TYR A 6 -48.97 -27.32 -10.50
N TYR A 7 -49.81 -26.53 -9.81
CA TYR A 7 -49.48 -25.18 -9.37
C TYR A 7 -48.33 -25.17 -8.34
N VAL A 8 -48.39 -26.02 -7.31
CA VAL A 8 -47.34 -26.12 -6.29
C VAL A 8 -46.04 -26.68 -6.88
N PHE A 9 -46.12 -27.61 -7.83
CA PHE A 9 -44.93 -28.23 -8.44
C PHE A 9 -44.18 -27.25 -9.36
N ILE A 10 -44.88 -26.50 -10.21
CA ILE A 10 -44.25 -25.53 -11.12
C ILE A 10 -43.66 -24.35 -10.33
N TRP A 11 -44.37 -23.86 -9.32
CA TRP A 11 -43.86 -22.78 -8.47
C TRP A 11 -42.68 -23.23 -7.61
N GLY A 12 -42.73 -24.43 -7.03
CA GLY A 12 -41.63 -25.00 -6.25
C GLY A 12 -40.37 -25.24 -7.09
N VAL A 13 -40.50 -25.67 -8.34
CA VAL A 13 -39.36 -25.85 -9.25
C VAL A 13 -38.76 -24.51 -9.67
N LEU A 14 -39.58 -23.49 -9.96
CA LEU A 14 -39.10 -22.15 -10.34
C LEU A 14 -38.42 -21.41 -9.19
N THR A 15 -38.92 -21.51 -7.96
CA THR A 15 -38.25 -20.89 -6.79
C THR A 15 -36.97 -21.62 -6.40
N SER A 16 -36.90 -22.94 -6.58
CA SER A 16 -35.69 -23.73 -6.26
C SER A 16 -34.55 -23.46 -7.26
N LEU A 17 -34.87 -23.22 -8.53
CA LEU A 17 -33.89 -22.83 -9.56
C LEU A 17 -33.29 -21.44 -9.30
N VAL A 18 -34.07 -20.51 -8.75
CA VAL A 18 -33.60 -19.15 -8.41
C VAL A 18 -32.73 -19.14 -7.14
N VAL A 19 -33.01 -20.01 -6.16
CA VAL A 19 -32.20 -20.11 -4.94
C VAL A 19 -30.91 -20.90 -5.17
N SER A 20 -30.90 -21.90 -6.06
CA SER A 20 -29.70 -22.71 -6.33
C SER A 20 -28.59 -21.98 -7.11
N GLN A 21 -28.86 -20.84 -7.75
CA GLN A 21 -27.85 -20.03 -8.45
C GLN A 21 -27.28 -18.88 -7.59
N GLY A 22 -27.79 -18.69 -6.37
CA GLY A 22 -27.36 -17.63 -5.45
C GLY A 22 -26.31 -18.02 -4.42
N SER A 23 -25.86 -19.28 -4.40
CA SER A 23 -24.84 -19.76 -3.46
C SER A 23 -23.73 -20.52 -4.21
N GLY A 24 -22.84 -19.76 -4.84
CA GLY A 24 -21.62 -20.25 -5.46
C GLY A 24 -20.42 -19.44 -5.00
N ASN A 25 -20.03 -19.59 -3.73
CA ASN A 25 -18.65 -19.34 -3.32
C ASN A 25 -17.80 -20.49 -3.88
N GLY A 26 -17.29 -20.33 -5.09
CA GLY A 26 -16.28 -21.21 -5.67
C GLY A 26 -14.90 -20.60 -5.47
N GLU A 27 -14.14 -21.13 -4.53
CA GLU A 27 -12.67 -21.03 -4.52
C GLU A 27 -12.12 -21.67 -5.81
N PRO A 28 -11.10 -21.09 -6.46
CA PRO A 28 -10.41 -21.77 -7.55
C PRO A 28 -9.41 -22.77 -6.94
N ASN A 29 -9.76 -24.06 -7.00
CA ASN A 29 -8.82 -25.15 -6.75
C ASN A 29 -7.82 -25.28 -7.91
N ALA A 30 -6.57 -25.46 -7.50
CA ALA A 30 -5.41 -25.71 -8.34
C ALA A 30 -5.62 -26.86 -9.33
N GLY A 31 -5.24 -26.62 -10.59
CA GLY A 31 -5.17 -27.63 -11.62
C GLY A 31 -4.11 -28.68 -11.26
N THR A 32 -4.57 -29.90 -11.00
CA THR A 32 -3.74 -31.10 -10.91
C THR A 32 -3.63 -31.68 -12.33
N SER A 33 -2.45 -31.66 -12.94
CA SER A 33 -2.18 -32.40 -14.17
C SER A 33 -1.66 -33.80 -13.82
N ILE A 34 -2.40 -34.81 -14.28
CA ILE A 34 -2.04 -36.23 -14.22
C ILE A 34 -1.26 -36.53 -15.50
N TYR A 35 0.01 -36.94 -15.37
CA TYR A 35 0.77 -37.61 -16.44
C TYR A 35 0.90 -39.10 -16.08
N TYR A 36 0.26 -39.97 -16.88
CA TYR A 36 0.77 -41.31 -17.19
C TYR A 36 1.81 -41.09 -18.30
N GLY A 37 3.02 -41.63 -18.34
CA GLY A 37 3.60 -42.82 -17.75
C GLY A 37 4.23 -43.59 -18.92
N GLU A 38 5.57 -43.69 -18.97
CA GLU A 38 6.23 -44.77 -19.72
C GLU A 38 7.63 -45.02 -19.14
N ASP A 39 7.80 -46.27 -18.68
CA ASP A 39 8.99 -46.87 -18.10
C ASP A 39 10.09 -47.10 -19.15
N ILE A 40 11.34 -46.81 -18.80
CA ILE A 40 12.48 -47.66 -19.21
C ILE A 40 13.42 -47.83 -18.02
N ALA A 41 13.47 -49.06 -17.51
CA ALA A 41 14.45 -49.54 -16.56
C ALA A 41 15.85 -49.60 -17.18
N SER A 42 16.92 -49.42 -16.40
CA SER A 42 17.71 -50.58 -15.95
C SER A 42 18.98 -50.20 -15.15
N THR A 43 19.28 -51.12 -14.22
CA THR A 43 20.60 -51.59 -13.79
C THR A 43 21.38 -50.83 -12.71
N ILE A 44 21.47 -51.54 -11.60
CA ILE A 44 22.32 -51.41 -10.42
C ILE A 44 23.72 -51.97 -10.73
N GLU A 45 24.78 -51.34 -10.24
CA GLU A 45 25.93 -52.08 -9.69
C GLU A 45 26.68 -51.22 -8.66
N PRO A 46 27.06 -51.76 -7.48
CA PRO A 46 27.86 -51.07 -6.47
C PRO A 46 29.34 -51.46 -6.60
N THR A 47 30.26 -50.53 -6.31
CA THR A 47 31.68 -50.87 -6.21
C THR A 47 32.31 -50.22 -4.98
N GLN A 48 32.48 -51.08 -3.98
CA GLN A 48 33.63 -51.29 -3.09
C GLN A 48 34.57 -50.11 -2.74
N THR A 49 34.67 -49.91 -1.44
CA THR A 49 35.80 -49.37 -0.67
C THR A 49 37.13 -50.04 -1.00
N PRO A 50 38.25 -49.35 -0.72
CA PRO A 50 39.22 -49.98 0.17
C PRO A 50 39.70 -49.08 1.32
N GLU A 51 40.15 -49.78 2.36
CA GLU A 51 40.86 -49.34 3.56
C GLU A 51 42.11 -48.49 3.28
N GLY A 52 42.49 -47.68 4.26
CA GLY A 52 43.76 -46.96 4.28
C GLY A 52 44.02 -46.27 5.62
N ASP A 53 44.52 -47.06 6.57
CA ASP A 53 45.47 -46.80 7.66
C ASP A 53 45.50 -45.48 8.47
N GLU A 54 45.41 -45.71 9.78
CA GLU A 54 45.87 -44.92 10.92
C GLU A 54 47.19 -44.16 10.69
N VAL A 55 47.16 -42.84 10.92
CA VAL A 55 48.30 -42.10 11.49
C VAL A 55 47.79 -41.17 12.59
N THR A 56 48.09 -41.54 13.82
CA THR A 56 47.92 -40.78 15.05
C THR A 56 48.81 -39.54 15.02
N THR A 57 48.22 -38.35 15.09
CA THR A 57 48.93 -37.12 15.49
C THR A 57 48.05 -36.29 16.39
N GLU A 58 48.47 -36.13 17.65
CA GLU A 58 47.85 -35.25 18.64
C GLU A 58 47.93 -33.78 18.16
N PRO A 59 46.84 -33.00 18.23
CA PRO A 59 46.94 -31.56 18.14
C PRO A 59 47.01 -30.95 19.55
N ILE A 60 48.10 -30.21 19.73
CA ILE A 60 48.38 -29.25 20.80
C ILE A 60 47.16 -28.35 21.05
N GLN A 61 46.71 -28.30 22.30
CA GLN A 61 45.65 -27.40 22.76
C GLN A 61 46.09 -25.93 22.65
N VAL A 62 45.38 -25.17 21.81
CA VAL A 62 45.38 -23.70 21.84
C VAL A 62 44.20 -23.26 22.72
N PRO A 63 44.39 -22.35 23.69
CA PRO A 63 43.30 -21.95 24.58
C PRO A 63 42.20 -21.21 23.82
N GLN A 64 40.98 -21.75 23.89
CA GLN A 64 39.76 -21.11 23.41
C GLN A 64 39.47 -19.86 24.25
N SER A 65 39.40 -18.73 23.55
CA SER A 65 38.80 -17.48 24.05
C SER A 65 37.31 -17.72 24.34
N PRO A 66 36.72 -17.16 25.41
CA PRO A 66 35.34 -17.43 25.78
C PRO A 66 34.37 -16.95 24.70
N SER A 67 33.57 -17.89 24.21
CA SER A 67 32.45 -17.67 23.31
C SER A 67 31.43 -16.73 23.94
N LYS A 68 31.13 -15.65 23.21
CA LYS A 68 30.06 -14.70 23.48
C LYS A 68 28.73 -15.47 23.42
N PRO A 69 27.82 -15.34 24.41
CA PRO A 69 26.55 -16.06 24.36
C PRO A 69 25.69 -15.47 23.24
N GLU A 70 25.26 -16.32 22.30
CA GLU A 70 24.13 -16.04 21.41
C GLU A 70 22.88 -15.87 22.30
N LEU A 71 22.49 -14.61 22.51
CA LEU A 71 21.24 -14.29 23.16
C LEU A 71 20.12 -14.52 22.13
N ARG A 72 19.35 -15.59 22.32
CA ARG A 72 18.02 -15.74 21.70
C ARG A 72 17.17 -14.55 22.11
N ASN A 73 16.99 -13.60 21.20
CA ASN A 73 16.00 -12.54 21.33
C ASN A 73 14.59 -13.11 21.19
N ASN A 74 14.06 -13.65 22.28
CA ASN A 74 12.62 -13.79 22.46
C ASN A 74 12.08 -12.45 22.98
N LEU A 75 12.09 -11.41 22.15
CA LEU A 75 11.17 -10.28 22.34
C LEU A 75 9.81 -10.73 21.82
N THR A 76 9.00 -11.27 22.72
CA THR A 76 7.58 -11.49 22.46
C THR A 76 6.91 -10.11 22.46
N HIS A 77 6.89 -9.44 21.30
CA HIS A 77 6.06 -8.26 21.11
C HIS A 77 4.59 -8.71 21.16
N THR A 78 3.93 -8.40 22.26
CA THR A 78 2.47 -8.33 22.29
C THR A 78 2.03 -7.33 21.22
N SER A 79 1.35 -7.85 20.20
CA SER A 79 0.65 -7.10 19.16
C SER A 79 -0.41 -6.22 19.83
N GLU A 80 -0.02 -5.02 20.23
CA GLU A 80 -0.96 -3.92 20.36
C GLU A 80 -1.20 -3.37 18.95
N THR A 81 -2.47 -3.42 18.54
CA THR A 81 -3.02 -3.04 17.24
C THR A 81 -2.96 -1.53 16.95
N GLY A 82 -1.83 -0.88 17.21
CA GLY A 82 -1.60 0.52 16.93
C GLY A 82 -0.63 0.71 15.76
N ASN A 83 -1.10 1.35 14.68
CA ASN A 83 -0.33 1.77 13.49
C ASN A 83 0.75 2.84 13.81
N SER A 84 1.44 2.77 14.94
CA SER A 84 2.53 3.67 15.28
C SER A 84 3.87 3.01 15.00
N CYS A 85 4.77 3.71 14.31
CA CYS A 85 6.17 3.28 14.19
C CYS A 85 6.71 2.90 15.59
N PRO A 86 7.60 1.90 15.71
CA PRO A 86 8.28 1.65 16.97
C PRO A 86 8.92 2.96 17.45
N LYS A 87 8.41 3.51 18.56
CA LYS A 87 8.86 4.80 19.07
C LYS A 87 10.22 4.61 19.70
N ILE A 88 11.28 4.97 18.97
CA ILE A 88 12.63 5.06 19.54
C ILE A 88 12.70 6.38 20.32
N GLY A 89 12.29 6.32 21.59
CA GLY A 89 12.20 7.50 22.45
C GLY A 89 10.98 8.37 22.15
N THR A 90 10.20 8.71 23.16
CA THR A 90 9.14 9.70 23.01
C THR A 90 9.75 11.09 22.97
N VAL A 91 9.88 11.65 21.77
CA VAL A 91 10.14 13.09 21.61
C VAL A 91 8.90 13.81 22.10
N THR A 92 9.00 14.44 23.27
CA THR A 92 7.99 15.39 23.72
C THR A 92 8.21 16.67 22.93
N ASN A 93 7.56 16.78 21.76
CA ASN A 93 7.49 18.00 20.98
C ASN A 93 6.70 19.05 21.76
N ILE A 94 7.34 19.69 22.75
CA ILE A 94 6.77 20.80 23.48
C ILE A 94 7.18 22.05 22.69
N PRO A 95 6.24 22.73 22.01
CA PRO A 95 6.57 23.94 21.26
C PRO A 95 7.19 24.98 22.19
N ASN A 96 8.17 25.72 21.67
CA ASN A 96 8.97 26.67 22.45
C ASN A 96 9.61 26.04 23.70
N SER A 97 10.07 24.79 23.62
CA SER A 97 10.93 24.20 24.65
C SER A 97 12.38 24.11 24.19
N LEU A 98 13.30 24.21 25.14
CA LEU A 98 14.72 24.07 24.91
C LEU A 98 15.31 23.19 26.01
N ILE A 99 16.03 22.14 25.59
CA ILE A 99 16.67 21.20 26.51
C ILE A 99 18.12 21.64 26.73
N LYS A 100 18.47 22.02 27.97
CA LYS A 100 19.85 22.29 28.38
C LYS A 100 20.43 21.07 29.09
N CYS A 101 21.73 20.82 28.94
CA CYS A 101 22.33 19.64 29.57
C CYS A 101 22.45 19.82 31.09
N GLN A 102 22.95 20.99 31.52
CA GLN A 102 23.34 21.19 32.93
C GLN A 102 22.84 22.52 33.51
N CYS A 103 23.07 23.63 32.82
CA CYS A 103 22.82 24.96 33.38
C CYS A 103 21.40 25.50 33.13
N GLN A 104 20.91 26.36 34.01
CA GLN A 104 19.62 27.07 33.85
C GLN A 104 19.60 27.97 32.62
N GLY A 105 18.41 28.44 32.22
CA GLY A 105 18.22 29.28 31.02
C GLY A 105 19.15 30.51 30.98
N TYR A 106 19.32 31.18 32.13
CA TYR A 106 20.13 32.39 32.33
C TYR A 106 21.60 32.10 32.73
N GLU A 107 22.02 30.84 32.66
CA GLU A 107 23.37 30.41 33.05
C GLU A 107 24.16 29.86 31.87
N VAL A 108 25.47 30.05 31.92
CA VAL A 108 26.46 29.56 30.95
C VAL A 108 27.49 28.69 31.69
N LEU A 109 28.01 27.70 30.97
CA LEU A 109 29.03 26.79 31.48
C LEU A 109 30.41 27.45 31.32
N VAL A 110 31.10 27.64 32.44
CA VAL A 110 32.47 28.20 32.50
C VAL A 110 33.29 27.27 33.37
N ASP A 111 34.33 26.67 32.80
CA ASP A 111 35.21 25.72 33.48
C ASP A 111 34.44 24.59 34.20
N GLY A 112 33.36 24.11 33.58
CA GLY A 112 32.50 23.05 34.13
C GLY A 112 31.49 23.50 35.19
N ASN A 113 31.45 24.78 35.56
CA ASN A 113 30.50 25.34 36.51
C ASN A 113 29.46 26.24 35.82
N CYS A 114 28.21 26.17 36.28
CA CYS A 114 27.16 27.07 35.80
C CYS A 114 27.30 28.43 36.47
N THR A 115 27.43 29.47 35.64
CA THR A 115 27.57 30.86 36.08
C THR A 115 26.47 31.70 35.45
N THR A 116 25.91 32.64 36.22
CA THR A 116 24.89 33.56 35.71
C THR A 116 25.48 34.44 34.62
N TYR A 117 24.79 34.55 33.49
CA TYR A 117 25.16 35.43 32.40
C TYR A 117 24.13 36.56 32.30
N GLU A 118 24.58 37.80 32.42
CA GLU A 118 23.69 38.98 32.42
C GLU A 118 23.16 39.35 31.02
N GLY A 119 23.66 38.71 29.96
CA GLY A 119 23.18 38.90 28.59
C GLY A 119 22.05 37.94 28.20
N ASP A 120 21.36 38.27 27.11
CA ASP A 120 20.39 37.36 26.52
C ASP A 120 21.13 36.12 25.98
N VAL A 121 20.82 34.95 26.54
CA VAL A 121 21.23 33.69 25.94
C VAL A 121 20.38 33.52 24.68
N VAL A 122 21.04 33.26 23.56
CA VAL A 122 20.45 33.26 22.22
C VAL A 122 20.56 31.88 21.63
N VAL A 123 19.48 31.44 20.98
CA VAL A 123 19.54 30.36 20.00
C VAL A 123 19.42 30.96 18.60
N ASP A 124 20.34 30.61 17.70
CA ASP A 124 20.28 31.06 16.31
C ASP A 124 19.19 30.29 15.55
N VAL A 125 18.32 31.04 14.89
CA VAL A 125 17.19 30.52 14.12
C VAL A 125 17.48 30.85 12.66
N GLU A 126 17.84 29.84 11.87
CA GLU A 126 17.89 30.01 10.42
C GLU A 126 16.73 29.25 9.77
N GLU A 127 15.76 30.00 9.25
CA GLU A 127 14.92 29.53 8.15
C GLU A 127 15.35 30.24 6.88
N GLY A 128 15.80 29.47 5.88
CA GLY A 128 15.72 29.68 4.42
C GLY A 128 16.15 31.02 3.81
N HIS A 129 15.76 32.16 4.36
CA HIS A 129 16.09 33.53 3.99
C HIS A 129 16.35 34.38 5.25
N ILE A 130 17.63 34.43 5.63
CA ILE A 130 18.32 35.54 6.35
C ILE A 130 17.43 36.33 7.32
N SER A 131 17.20 35.74 8.49
CA SER A 131 16.97 36.53 9.70
C SER A 131 17.51 35.74 10.90
N THR A 132 18.81 35.91 11.17
CA THR A 132 19.47 35.58 12.44
C THR A 132 18.92 36.50 13.52
N ARG A 133 17.65 36.33 13.89
CA ARG A 133 17.10 37.04 15.03
C ARG A 133 17.43 36.22 16.26
N PRO A 134 18.39 36.67 17.07
CA PRO A 134 18.59 36.08 18.38
C PRO A 134 17.25 36.00 19.12
N ARG A 135 16.77 34.80 19.43
CA ARG A 135 15.63 34.65 20.34
C ARG A 135 16.15 34.52 21.76
N ASN A 136 15.64 35.40 22.62
CA ASN A 136 15.94 35.36 24.04
C ASN A 136 15.42 34.04 24.62
N VAL A 137 16.28 33.31 25.32
CA VAL A 137 15.96 32.04 25.99
C VAL A 137 14.77 32.14 26.94
N SER A 138 14.44 33.32 27.48
CA SER A 138 13.22 33.55 28.28
C SER A 138 11.90 33.26 27.52
N THR A 139 11.94 33.22 26.19
CA THR A 139 10.80 32.83 25.35
C THR A 139 10.59 31.32 25.28
N TYR A 140 11.57 30.52 25.75
CA TYR A 140 11.51 29.08 25.78
C TYR A 140 11.25 28.56 27.19
N THR A 141 10.50 27.46 27.28
CA THR A 141 10.45 26.63 28.48
C THR A 141 11.74 25.83 28.55
N ILE A 142 12.57 26.11 29.55
CA ILE A 142 13.87 25.44 29.73
C ILE A 142 13.70 24.18 30.55
N THR A 143 14.13 23.07 29.99
CA THR A 143 14.22 21.79 30.69
C THR A 143 15.69 21.42 30.81
N ILE A 144 16.16 21.16 32.03
CA ILE A 144 17.50 20.65 32.26
C ILE A 144 17.43 19.13 32.28
N ARG A 145 18.27 18.49 31.47
CA ARG A 145 18.36 17.03 31.41
C ARG A 145 19.73 16.59 30.93
N ASP A 146 20.35 15.70 31.68
CA ASP A 146 21.53 14.99 31.22
C ASP A 146 21.16 14.09 30.02
N LEU A 147 21.94 14.20 28.95
CA LEU A 147 21.73 13.38 27.77
C LEU A 147 22.31 11.99 28.00
N ILE A 148 21.43 10.99 28.05
CA ILE A 148 21.79 9.58 28.11
C ILE A 148 21.37 8.97 26.78
N CYS A 149 22.34 8.48 26.02
CA CYS A 149 22.10 7.75 24.78
C CYS A 149 22.05 6.26 25.08
N ASP A 150 21.04 5.57 24.54
CA ASP A 150 21.06 4.12 24.45
C ASP A 150 22.10 3.72 23.41
N THR A 151 23.23 3.16 23.85
CA THR A 151 24.37 2.84 22.97
C THR A 151 24.05 1.74 21.95
N GLU A 152 22.98 0.96 22.15
CA GLU A 152 22.56 -0.05 21.19
C GLU A 152 21.69 0.53 20.07
N MET A 153 21.00 1.65 20.34
CA MET A 153 20.01 2.24 19.44
C MET A 153 20.37 3.64 18.96
N ALA A 154 21.43 4.26 19.48
CA ALA A 154 21.84 5.61 19.11
C ALA A 154 23.34 5.85 19.27
N GLU A 155 23.88 6.72 18.43
CA GLU A 155 25.25 7.22 18.49
C GLU A 155 25.28 8.60 19.16
N TYR A 156 26.15 8.79 20.15
CA TYR A 156 26.39 10.11 20.74
C TYR A 156 27.24 10.97 19.79
N LYS A 157 26.77 12.17 19.47
CA LYS A 157 27.55 13.18 18.72
C LYS A 157 27.45 14.55 19.36
N GLU A 158 28.51 15.33 19.19
CA GLU A 158 28.58 16.73 19.62
C GLU A 158 28.76 17.64 18.39
N PHE A 159 27.98 18.70 18.33
CA PHE A 159 27.96 19.67 17.24
C PHE A 159 28.17 21.08 17.78
N THR A 160 28.94 21.90 17.05
CA THR A 160 29.22 23.28 17.44
C THR A 160 28.24 24.26 16.78
N LYS A 161 28.33 25.53 17.17
CA LYS A 161 27.56 26.62 16.57
C LYS A 161 27.66 26.62 15.04
N GLY A 162 26.52 26.78 14.37
CA GLY A 162 26.40 26.79 12.90
C GLY A 162 26.22 25.40 12.26
N MET A 163 26.36 24.32 13.02
CA MET A 163 26.11 22.95 12.52
C MET A 163 24.67 22.48 12.72
N PHE A 164 23.85 23.23 13.45
CA PHE A 164 22.49 22.81 13.79
C PHE A 164 21.57 24.01 14.02
N HIS A 165 20.26 23.75 13.93
CA HIS A 165 19.20 24.72 14.14
C HIS A 165 18.08 24.14 15.02
N VAL A 166 17.66 24.88 16.06
CA VAL A 166 16.53 24.51 16.93
C VAL A 166 15.23 25.04 16.34
N ARG A 167 14.30 24.16 16.02
CA ARG A 167 13.02 24.52 15.42
C ARG A 167 12.01 24.89 16.51
N ASP A 168 10.99 25.69 16.15
CA ASP A 168 9.93 26.12 17.07
C ASP A 168 9.16 24.96 17.72
N ARG A 169 9.20 23.75 17.12
CA ARG A 169 8.55 22.54 17.63
C ARG A 169 9.38 21.79 18.69
N GLY A 170 10.60 22.25 18.97
CA GLY A 170 11.49 21.65 19.96
C GLY A 170 12.38 20.52 19.43
N ASP A 171 12.40 20.25 18.13
CA ASP A 171 13.36 19.35 17.48
C ASP A 171 14.53 20.12 16.85
N ILE A 172 15.65 19.43 16.62
CA ILE A 172 16.82 19.99 15.93
C ILE A 172 16.83 19.53 14.47
N ILE A 173 17.28 20.40 13.58
CA ILE A 173 17.76 20.02 12.25
C ILE A 173 19.26 20.29 12.15
N LEU A 174 20.03 19.31 11.68
CA LEU A 174 21.45 19.47 11.39
C LEU A 174 21.62 20.18 10.04
N LEU A 175 22.65 21.02 9.95
CA LEU A 175 22.93 21.88 8.79
C LEU A 175 24.15 21.35 8.02
N LYS A 176 24.37 21.86 6.80
CA LYS A 176 25.50 21.50 5.92
C LYS A 176 26.86 21.36 6.62
N PRO A 177 27.25 22.24 7.56
CA PRO A 177 28.52 22.10 8.27
C PRO A 177 28.64 20.84 9.14
N ALA A 178 27.54 20.13 9.42
CA ALA A 178 27.52 18.84 10.10
C ALA A 178 27.93 17.64 9.19
N GLY A 179 28.25 17.89 7.92
CA GLY A 179 28.71 16.88 6.97
C GLY A 179 27.57 15.98 6.48
N ASP A 180 27.78 14.67 6.51
CA ASP A 180 26.85 13.67 5.96
C ASP A 180 25.52 13.59 6.70
N LEU A 181 25.38 14.30 7.82
CA LEU A 181 24.15 14.38 8.61
C LEU A 181 23.31 15.63 8.28
N ASP A 182 23.66 16.42 7.26
CA ASP A 182 22.88 17.58 6.83
C ASP A 182 21.40 17.23 6.61
N GLY A 183 20.51 18.07 7.13
CA GLY A 183 19.06 17.89 7.08
C GLY A 183 18.48 16.92 8.12
N LEU A 184 19.33 16.18 8.87
CA LEU A 184 18.85 15.15 9.79
C LEU A 184 18.14 15.80 10.97
N ARG A 185 16.99 15.23 11.34
CA ARG A 185 16.20 15.69 12.46
C ARG A 185 16.49 14.87 13.71
N VAL A 186 16.74 15.57 14.82
CA VAL A 186 17.10 14.96 16.09
C VAL A 186 16.16 15.45 17.19
N GLY A 187 15.51 14.51 17.89
CA GLY A 187 14.62 14.81 19.01
C GLY A 187 15.22 14.54 20.40
N ASN A 188 16.28 13.72 20.49
CA ASN A 188 16.95 13.44 21.75
C ASN A 188 18.29 14.19 21.81
N TYR A 189 18.26 15.37 22.44
CA TYR A 189 19.42 16.24 22.53
C TYR A 189 19.43 17.04 23.83
N CYS A 190 20.54 17.73 24.07
CA CYS A 190 20.65 18.82 25.04
C CYS A 190 21.70 19.83 24.55
N ILE A 191 21.57 21.10 24.96
CA ILE A 191 22.47 22.19 24.56
C ILE A 191 23.21 22.75 25.77
N ASN A 192 24.50 23.00 25.60
CA ASN A 192 25.31 23.77 26.53
C ASN A 192 25.71 25.10 25.91
N HIS A 193 25.63 26.16 26.71
CA HIS A 193 26.14 27.48 26.33
C HIS A 193 27.47 27.70 27.05
N HIS A 194 28.45 28.24 26.36
CA HIS A 194 29.79 28.48 26.87
C HIS A 194 30.20 29.92 26.59
N LEU A 195 31.13 30.45 27.39
CA LEU A 195 31.81 31.70 27.10
C LEU A 195 33.14 31.41 26.42
N GLU A 196 33.37 32.05 25.29
CA GLU A 196 34.67 32.07 24.64
C GLU A 196 35.61 33.05 25.35
N ASP A 197 36.92 32.88 25.16
CA ASP A 197 37.95 33.79 25.69
C ASP A 197 37.76 35.25 25.24
N SER A 198 37.08 35.45 24.11
CA SER A 198 36.70 36.75 23.56
C SER A 198 35.56 37.45 24.33
N GLY A 199 34.95 36.76 25.31
CA GLY A 199 33.71 37.16 25.97
C GLY A 199 32.45 36.88 25.15
N GLY A 200 32.59 36.27 23.95
CA GLY A 200 31.49 35.88 23.10
C GLY A 200 30.73 34.66 23.64
N LEU A 201 29.42 34.65 23.47
CA LEU A 201 28.59 33.49 23.78
C LEU A 201 28.63 32.47 22.63
N THR A 202 28.95 31.23 22.94
CA THR A 202 28.92 30.09 22.02
C THR A 202 28.09 28.95 22.61
N TRP A 203 27.83 27.91 21.81
CA TRP A 203 27.07 26.76 22.28
C TRP A 203 27.47 25.47 21.58
N THR A 204 27.27 24.36 22.29
CA THR A 204 27.43 23.01 21.76
C THR A 204 26.14 22.21 21.95
N LEU A 205 25.78 21.45 20.92
CA LEU A 205 24.68 20.50 20.94
C LEU A 205 25.25 19.12 21.20
N LYS A 206 24.73 18.45 22.22
CA LYS A 206 24.91 17.02 22.42
C LYS A 206 23.66 16.31 21.93
N ALA A 207 23.81 15.30 21.09
CA ALA A 207 22.69 14.63 20.44
C ALA A 207 22.90 13.10 20.44
N CYS A 208 21.81 12.37 20.67
CA CYS A 208 21.75 10.94 20.43
C CYS A 208 21.14 10.74 19.04
N ILE A 209 21.98 10.38 18.08
CA ILE A 209 21.59 10.12 16.70
C ILE A 209 21.06 8.68 16.61
N PRO A 210 19.75 8.46 16.38
CA PRO A 210 19.20 7.12 16.38
C PRO A 210 19.76 6.31 15.21
N VAL A 211 20.18 5.08 15.49
CA VAL A 211 20.53 4.09 14.48
C VAL A 211 19.24 3.74 13.71
N PRO A 212 19.24 3.79 12.36
CA PRO A 212 18.08 3.43 11.57
C PRO A 212 17.60 2.02 11.89
N TYR A 213 16.31 1.89 12.22
CA TYR A 213 15.66 0.61 12.45
C TYR A 213 14.71 0.31 11.29
N ILE A 214 15.07 -0.67 10.45
CA ILE A 214 14.38 -0.92 9.17
C ILE A 214 13.86 -2.37 9.12
N PRO A 215 12.56 -2.58 8.89
CA PRO A 215 12.00 -3.91 8.71
C PRO A 215 12.52 -4.55 7.41
N ARG A 216 13.02 -5.79 7.50
CA ARG A 216 13.36 -6.64 6.36
C ARG A 216 12.17 -7.49 5.94
N CYS A 217 11.96 -7.66 4.64
CA CYS A 217 10.87 -8.55 4.21
C CYS A 217 11.24 -10.01 4.43
N CYS A 218 12.50 -10.37 4.21
CA CYS A 218 12.99 -11.73 4.32
C CYS A 218 14.13 -11.89 5.33
N PRO A 219 14.33 -13.11 5.86
CA PRO A 219 15.50 -13.44 6.65
C PRO A 219 16.82 -13.16 5.91
N PRO A 220 17.93 -12.92 6.64
CA PRO A 220 19.25 -12.83 6.03
C PRO A 220 19.56 -14.02 5.11
N GLY A 221 20.13 -13.75 3.94
CA GLY A 221 20.38 -14.78 2.92
C GLY A 221 19.24 -14.96 1.89
N SER A 222 18.10 -14.31 2.10
CA SER A 222 16.94 -14.37 1.20
C SER A 222 16.49 -12.96 0.78
N ALA A 223 15.72 -12.90 -0.32
CA ALA A 223 15.08 -11.68 -0.80
C ALA A 223 13.63 -11.97 -1.21
N MET A 224 12.77 -10.96 -1.08
CA MET A 224 11.38 -11.05 -1.50
C MET A 224 11.27 -11.08 -3.03
N LYS A 225 10.65 -12.12 -3.58
CA LYS A 225 10.32 -12.26 -5.00
C LYS A 225 8.91 -12.82 -5.15
N ASP A 226 8.07 -12.10 -5.88
CA ASP A 226 6.66 -12.46 -6.14
C ASP A 226 5.85 -12.72 -4.86
N GLY A 227 6.13 -11.97 -3.79
CA GLY A 227 5.46 -12.11 -2.49
C GLY A 227 5.91 -13.31 -1.65
N SER A 228 7.00 -13.97 -2.03
CA SER A 228 7.62 -15.06 -1.28
C SER A 228 9.11 -14.79 -1.06
N CYS A 229 9.65 -15.24 0.07
CA CYS A 229 11.09 -15.19 0.30
C CYS A 229 11.79 -16.31 -0.46
N GLN A 230 12.74 -15.94 -1.31
CA GLN A 230 13.58 -16.87 -2.05
C GLN A 230 15.04 -16.67 -1.65
N SER A 231 15.83 -17.75 -1.68
CA SER A 231 17.27 -17.66 -1.39
C SER A 231 17.92 -16.75 -2.42
N ALA A 232 18.72 -15.78 -1.96
CA ALA A 232 19.52 -14.95 -2.83
C ALA A 232 20.80 -15.70 -3.17
N GLU A 233 21.16 -15.79 -4.46
CA GLU A 233 22.44 -16.39 -4.88
C GLU A 233 23.64 -15.61 -4.31
N THR A 234 23.49 -14.30 -4.19
CA THR A 234 24.47 -13.36 -3.65
C THR A 234 23.84 -12.49 -2.57
N PRO A 235 23.93 -12.89 -1.29
CA PRO A 235 23.35 -12.12 -0.21
C PRO A 235 24.06 -10.76 -0.07
N ALA A 236 23.32 -9.68 -0.34
CA ALA A 236 23.81 -8.32 -0.13
C ALA A 236 23.93 -7.99 1.37
N ILE A 237 24.92 -7.16 1.72
CA ILE A 237 24.96 -6.50 3.03
C ILE A 237 23.71 -5.63 3.13
N PHE A 238 22.94 -5.77 4.21
CA PHE A 238 21.70 -5.02 4.38
C PHE A 238 22.01 -3.58 4.83
N GLN A 239 22.16 -2.70 3.85
CA GLN A 239 22.47 -1.27 4.04
C GLN A 239 21.65 -0.41 3.05
N PRO A 240 20.30 -0.40 3.17
CA PRO A 240 19.47 0.41 2.29
C PRO A 240 19.75 1.91 2.47
N PRO A 241 19.63 2.72 1.40
CA PRO A 241 19.86 4.15 1.49
C PRO A 241 18.78 4.83 2.35
N VAL A 242 19.21 5.58 3.36
CA VAL A 242 18.33 6.37 4.24
C VAL A 242 18.72 7.84 4.13
N SER A 243 17.77 8.67 3.70
CA SER A 243 17.93 10.12 3.58
C SER A 243 17.64 10.84 4.89
N ALA A 244 18.28 12.00 5.06
CA ALA A 244 17.98 12.92 6.15
C ALA A 244 16.70 13.72 5.90
N ASN A 245 16.39 13.93 4.61
CA ASN A 245 15.34 14.81 4.13
C ASN A 245 14.68 14.16 2.89
N PRO A 246 13.34 14.11 2.82
CA PRO A 246 12.64 13.54 1.67
C PRO A 246 12.94 14.24 0.33
N LEU A 247 13.44 15.48 0.36
CA LEU A 247 13.72 16.27 -0.84
C LEU A 247 15.17 16.17 -1.32
N ASP A 248 16.06 15.56 -0.55
CA ASP A 248 17.48 15.44 -0.88
C ASP A 248 17.80 14.08 -1.51
N ALA A 249 18.63 14.11 -2.55
CA ALA A 249 19.11 12.91 -3.22
C ALA A 249 20.21 12.18 -2.41
N ASN A 250 20.78 12.84 -1.40
CA ASN A 250 21.90 12.31 -0.64
C ASN A 250 21.39 11.43 0.50
N SER A 251 21.82 10.17 0.51
CA SER A 251 21.65 9.28 1.66
C SER A 251 22.75 9.52 2.68
N ILE A 252 22.39 9.39 3.96
CA ILE A 252 23.36 9.35 5.05
C ILE A 252 24.05 7.98 5.01
N GLU A 253 25.38 7.97 5.08
CA GLU A 253 26.14 6.74 5.28
C GLU A 253 26.03 6.30 6.75
N TRP A 254 25.15 5.33 7.01
CA TRP A 254 24.99 4.75 8.33
C TRP A 254 26.01 3.63 8.55
N PRO A 255 26.88 3.71 9.58
CA PRO A 255 27.88 2.69 9.83
C PRO A 255 27.24 1.35 10.21
N ASN A 256 26.08 1.40 10.86
CA ASN A 256 25.25 0.25 11.20
C ASN A 256 23.79 0.57 10.95
N ILE A 257 23.03 -0.42 10.46
CA ILE A 257 21.57 -0.37 10.36
C ILE A 257 21.01 -1.55 11.13
N SER A 258 20.16 -1.24 12.12
CA SER A 258 19.46 -2.25 12.89
C SER A 258 18.21 -2.70 12.13
N HIS A 259 17.90 -3.99 12.20
CA HIS A 259 16.82 -4.56 11.40
C HIS A 259 16.17 -5.78 12.08
N PHE A 260 14.97 -6.11 11.63
CA PHE A 260 14.21 -7.29 12.04
C PHE A 260 13.44 -7.85 10.86
N VAL A 261 13.10 -9.13 10.89
CA VAL A 261 12.27 -9.74 9.84
C VAL A 261 10.81 -9.43 10.10
N SER A 262 10.15 -8.83 9.12
CA SER A 262 8.72 -8.52 9.12
C SER A 262 8.03 -9.35 8.03
N ASN A 263 7.23 -10.34 8.45
CA ASN A 263 6.45 -11.15 7.54
C ASN A 263 5.23 -10.35 7.05
N LEU A 264 5.43 -9.49 6.06
CA LEU A 264 4.38 -8.69 5.46
C LEU A 264 3.37 -9.64 4.76
N THR A 265 2.24 -9.90 5.40
CA THR A 265 1.20 -10.80 4.89
C THR A 265 -0.03 -9.99 4.48
N CYS A 266 -0.16 -9.78 3.17
CA CYS A 266 -1.27 -9.04 2.59
C CYS A 266 -2.53 -9.94 2.46
N SER A 267 -3.16 -10.32 3.58
CA SER A 267 -4.29 -11.28 3.59
C SER A 267 -5.58 -10.81 2.90
N LYS A 268 -5.77 -9.49 2.75
CA LYS A 268 -6.83 -8.84 1.95
C LYS A 268 -6.29 -7.87 0.89
N TYR A 269 -4.98 -7.70 0.86
CA TYR A 269 -4.31 -6.55 0.27
C TYR A 269 -3.47 -7.02 -0.91
N ARG A 270 -3.20 -6.14 -1.87
CA ARG A 270 -2.16 -6.44 -2.87
C ARG A 270 -0.82 -5.94 -2.35
N LEU A 271 0.20 -6.77 -2.55
CA LEU A 271 1.58 -6.41 -2.28
C LEU A 271 2.05 -5.44 -3.38
N GLN A 272 2.45 -4.25 -2.99
CA GLN A 272 3.17 -3.33 -3.87
C GLN A 272 4.66 -3.40 -3.54
N THR A 273 5.49 -3.44 -4.58
CA THR A 273 6.96 -3.44 -4.45
C THR A 273 7.52 -2.40 -5.38
N GLU A 274 8.31 -1.48 -4.82
CA GLU A 274 8.90 -0.32 -5.50
C GLU A 274 10.42 -0.32 -5.30
N LEU A 275 11.16 0.15 -6.30
CA LEU A 275 12.60 0.38 -6.18
C LEU A 275 12.87 1.59 -5.28
N LEU A 276 13.76 1.46 -4.30
CA LEU A 276 14.24 2.57 -3.50
C LEU A 276 15.04 3.53 -4.38
N SER A 277 14.48 4.72 -4.58
CA SER A 277 15.01 5.81 -5.38
C SER A 277 14.59 7.13 -4.76
N TYR A 278 15.52 8.08 -4.66
CA TYR A 278 15.28 9.41 -4.07
C TYR A 278 14.09 10.17 -4.68
N LYS A 279 13.66 9.81 -5.90
CA LYS A 279 12.53 10.46 -6.56
C LYS A 279 11.16 9.86 -6.27
N GLN A 280 11.10 8.56 -6.03
CA GLN A 280 9.84 7.80 -6.05
C GLN A 280 9.57 7.09 -4.74
N SER A 281 10.53 6.34 -4.21
CA SER A 281 10.36 5.65 -2.93
C SER A 281 11.65 5.73 -2.13
N HIS A 282 11.61 6.35 -0.95
CA HIS A 282 12.82 6.61 -0.19
C HIS A 282 12.56 6.46 1.30
N LEU A 283 13.60 6.05 2.02
CA LEU A 283 13.58 5.96 3.47
C LEU A 283 14.08 7.29 4.04
N VAL A 284 13.34 7.86 4.97
CA VAL A 284 13.69 9.12 5.63
C VAL A 284 13.85 8.87 7.12
N SER A 285 14.96 9.34 7.68
CA SER A 285 15.18 9.33 9.12
C SER A 285 14.42 10.48 9.79
N TYR A 286 13.50 10.14 10.69
CA TYR A 286 12.80 11.09 11.56
C TYR A 286 13.19 10.86 13.03
N PRO A 287 12.93 11.82 13.92
CA PRO A 287 13.21 11.66 15.35
C PRO A 287 12.51 10.45 15.98
N GLU A 288 11.35 10.04 15.45
CA GLU A 288 10.62 8.87 15.96
C GLU A 288 11.04 7.54 15.33
N GLY A 289 11.91 7.57 14.30
CA GLY A 289 12.35 6.39 13.56
C GLY A 289 12.37 6.60 12.04
N VAL A 290 12.72 5.56 11.31
CA VAL A 290 12.74 5.58 9.84
C VAL A 290 11.31 5.44 9.32
N ARG A 291 10.96 6.25 8.32
CA ARG A 291 9.68 6.15 7.61
C ARG A 291 9.90 5.94 6.13
N MET A 292 9.03 5.15 5.52
CA MET A 292 8.93 5.06 4.07
C MET A 292 8.12 6.24 3.57
N SER A 293 8.71 6.98 2.65
CA SER A 293 8.09 8.07 1.90
C SER A 293 7.97 7.62 0.45
N TRP A 294 6.79 7.78 -0.11
CA TRP A 294 6.52 7.43 -1.49
C TRP A 294 5.83 8.57 -2.22
N THR A 295 6.34 8.86 -3.41
CA THR A 295 5.84 9.86 -4.34
C THR A 295 5.51 9.13 -5.64
N PRO A 296 4.23 9.09 -6.06
CA PRO A 296 3.83 8.30 -7.23
C PRO A 296 4.39 8.81 -8.56
N ASP A 297 4.67 10.12 -8.68
CA ASP A 297 5.27 10.70 -9.88
C ASP A 297 6.38 11.70 -9.51
N GLU A 298 7.49 11.63 -10.25
CA GLU A 298 8.70 12.45 -10.04
C GLU A 298 8.39 13.96 -10.08
N ASN A 299 7.32 14.36 -10.79
CA ASN A 299 6.92 15.76 -10.96
C ASN A 299 5.93 16.26 -9.89
N THR A 300 5.27 15.35 -9.17
CA THR A 300 4.23 15.67 -8.19
C THR A 300 4.74 15.48 -6.76
N ARG A 301 5.77 16.27 -6.38
CA ARG A 301 6.31 16.36 -5.00
C ARG A 301 5.30 16.76 -3.91
N ARG A 302 4.02 16.98 -4.25
CA ARG A 302 3.00 17.49 -3.32
C ARG A 302 2.27 16.41 -2.53
N GLN A 303 2.37 15.14 -2.90
CA GLN A 303 1.69 14.04 -2.22
C GLN A 303 2.70 12.98 -1.77
N GLU A 304 3.34 13.24 -0.63
CA GLU A 304 4.18 12.25 0.06
C GLU A 304 3.28 11.37 0.93
N ALA A 305 3.11 10.10 0.52
CA ALA A 305 2.52 9.10 1.39
C ALA A 305 3.57 8.65 2.41
N LYS A 306 3.27 8.77 3.71
CA LYS A 306 4.16 8.35 4.80
C LYS A 306 3.61 7.09 5.46
N ARG A 307 4.34 5.98 5.35
CA ARG A 307 3.91 4.67 5.87
C ARG A 307 4.78 4.20 7.04
N CYS A 308 4.12 3.65 8.07
CA CYS A 308 4.75 3.22 9.31
C CYS A 308 3.85 2.26 10.11
N PRO A 309 4.32 1.09 10.57
CA PRO A 309 5.38 0.23 10.04
C PRO A 309 4.84 -0.78 9.00
N ASP A 310 3.97 -0.34 8.09
CA ASP A 310 3.31 -1.20 7.09
C ASP A 310 4.17 -1.44 5.83
N TYR A 311 5.50 -1.51 6.00
CA TYR A 311 6.43 -1.77 4.92
C TYR A 311 7.58 -2.66 5.37
N CYS A 312 8.31 -3.22 4.42
CA CYS A 312 9.55 -3.94 4.62
C CYS A 312 10.49 -3.69 3.44
N VAL A 313 11.80 -3.91 3.61
CA VAL A 313 12.83 -3.61 2.61
C VAL A 313 13.69 -4.85 2.38
N ASP A 314 14.08 -5.10 1.14
CA ASP A 314 15.12 -6.09 0.81
C ASP A 314 16.02 -5.61 -0.32
N GLY A 315 17.24 -6.12 -0.36
CA GLY A 315 18.23 -5.83 -1.40
C GLY A 315 18.44 -7.02 -2.32
N ILE A 316 18.56 -6.77 -3.62
CA ILE A 316 18.96 -7.74 -4.63
C ILE A 316 20.29 -7.28 -5.22
N ALA A 317 21.31 -8.13 -5.13
CA ALA A 317 22.61 -7.84 -5.75
C ALA A 317 22.55 -8.21 -7.24
N LEU A 318 22.69 -7.22 -8.11
CA LEU A 318 22.81 -7.35 -9.56
C LEU A 318 24.16 -6.79 -9.99
N ASP A 319 25.00 -7.64 -10.60
CA ASP A 319 26.28 -7.25 -11.21
C ASP A 319 27.23 -6.45 -10.29
N GLY A 320 27.21 -6.74 -8.98
CA GLY A 320 28.05 -6.09 -7.96
C GLY A 320 27.46 -4.79 -7.37
N SER A 321 26.34 -4.31 -7.90
CA SER A 321 25.51 -3.25 -7.29
C SER A 321 24.32 -3.86 -6.54
N VAL A 322 23.88 -3.23 -5.46
CA VAL A 322 22.71 -3.70 -4.69
C VAL A 322 21.57 -2.73 -4.89
N ASP A 323 20.51 -3.21 -5.53
CA ASP A 323 19.25 -2.48 -5.64
C ASP A 323 18.35 -2.86 -4.47
N TYR A 324 17.85 -1.86 -3.76
CA TYR A 324 16.90 -2.09 -2.66
C TYR A 324 15.48 -1.83 -3.13
N TYR A 325 14.57 -2.68 -2.67
CA TYR A 325 13.15 -2.58 -2.95
C TYR A 325 12.39 -2.46 -1.64
N VAL A 326 11.39 -1.60 -1.61
CA VAL A 326 10.44 -1.47 -0.52
C VAL A 326 9.12 -2.14 -0.90
N SER A 327 8.62 -2.99 -0.03
CA SER A 327 7.34 -3.66 -0.20
C SER A 327 6.35 -3.24 0.88
N TYR A 328 5.11 -3.01 0.51
CA TYR A 328 4.04 -2.58 1.41
C TYR A 328 2.68 -3.08 0.95
N CYS A 329 1.73 -3.25 1.87
CA CYS A 329 0.36 -3.63 1.53
C CYS A 329 -0.52 -2.37 1.35
N TYR A 330 -1.53 -2.41 0.48
CA TYR A 330 -2.57 -1.38 0.40
C TYR A 330 -3.99 -1.99 0.52
N THR A 331 -4.87 -1.24 1.18
CA THR A 331 -6.20 -1.71 1.64
C THR A 331 -7.22 -1.86 0.53
N ASP A 332 -7.34 -0.83 -0.30
CA ASP A 332 -8.33 -0.76 -1.37
C ASP A 332 -7.64 -0.18 -2.61
N PRO A 333 -7.68 -0.87 -3.77
CA PRO A 333 -7.24 -0.29 -5.03
C PRO A 333 -7.90 1.06 -5.37
N TYR A 334 -9.09 1.33 -4.85
CA TYR A 334 -9.78 2.62 -4.96
C TYR A 334 -9.08 3.69 -4.11
N ASP A 335 -8.80 3.39 -2.83
CA ASP A 335 -8.08 4.32 -1.95
C ASP A 335 -6.68 4.59 -2.47
N TYR A 336 -5.99 3.57 -3.00
CA TYR A 336 -4.68 3.71 -3.64
C TYR A 336 -4.76 4.61 -4.88
N HIS A 337 -5.77 4.42 -5.73
CA HIS A 337 -6.00 5.30 -6.87
C HIS A 337 -6.22 6.75 -6.42
N LYS A 338 -7.09 6.96 -5.43
CA LYS A 338 -7.40 8.28 -4.88
C LYS A 338 -6.18 8.94 -4.22
N GLU A 339 -5.34 8.16 -3.54
CA GLU A 339 -4.10 8.62 -2.91
C GLU A 339 -3.10 9.15 -3.95
N ILE A 340 -3.04 8.52 -5.13
CA ILE A 340 -2.11 8.91 -6.22
C ILE A 340 -2.65 10.04 -7.07
N CYS A 341 -3.92 9.94 -7.45
CA CYS A 341 -4.55 10.92 -8.34
C CYS A 341 -4.80 12.22 -7.57
N GLY A 342 -5.13 12.13 -6.28
CA GLY A 342 -5.61 13.26 -5.50
C GLY A 342 -6.80 13.93 -6.20
N ASP A 343 -6.67 15.24 -6.43
CA ASP A 343 -7.62 16.04 -7.22
C ASP A 343 -7.17 16.23 -8.69
N GLY A 344 -6.06 15.60 -9.09
CA GLY A 344 -5.46 15.72 -10.42
C GLY A 344 -5.95 14.65 -11.41
N PRO A 345 -5.81 14.90 -12.72
CA PRO A 345 -6.16 13.90 -13.73
C PRO A 345 -5.15 12.76 -13.67
N CYS A 346 -5.66 11.54 -13.76
CA CYS A 346 -4.81 10.37 -13.71
C CYS A 346 -5.18 9.34 -14.76
N LEU A 347 -4.20 8.53 -15.09
CA LEU A 347 -4.29 7.55 -16.14
C LEU A 347 -3.83 6.21 -15.57
N ARG A 348 -4.61 5.16 -15.81
CA ARG A 348 -4.24 3.83 -15.34
C ARG A 348 -3.42 3.07 -16.39
N LYS A 349 -2.20 2.68 -16.07
CA LYS A 349 -1.35 1.78 -16.87
C LYS A 349 -1.52 0.35 -16.38
N CYS A 350 -1.68 -0.64 -17.27
CA CYS A 350 -1.96 -2.01 -16.83
C CYS A 350 -0.78 -2.68 -16.11
N CYS A 351 0.43 -2.54 -16.64
CA CYS A 351 1.65 -3.13 -16.12
C CYS A 351 2.61 -2.09 -15.56
N LYS A 352 3.64 -2.52 -14.83
CA LYS A 352 4.65 -1.61 -14.28
C LYS A 352 5.48 -0.94 -15.38
N LYS A 353 6.22 0.10 -15.03
CA LYS A 353 7.24 0.69 -15.92
C LYS A 353 8.25 -0.38 -16.38
N GLY A 354 8.50 -0.46 -17.68
CA GLY A 354 9.40 -1.47 -18.29
C GLY A 354 8.72 -2.80 -18.65
N GLU A 355 7.44 -2.95 -18.33
CA GLU A 355 6.63 -4.11 -18.66
C GLU A 355 5.53 -3.75 -19.66
N VAL A 356 5.09 -4.76 -20.41
CA VAL A 356 3.98 -4.75 -21.35
C VAL A 356 3.00 -5.86 -21.01
N MET A 357 1.74 -5.72 -21.43
CA MET A 357 0.71 -6.72 -21.18
C MET A 357 0.74 -7.80 -22.27
N ASP A 358 1.00 -9.06 -21.92
CA ASP A 358 0.73 -10.19 -22.81
C ASP A 358 -0.76 -10.52 -22.73
N THR A 359 -1.50 -10.24 -23.80
CA THR A 359 -2.95 -10.44 -23.83
C THR A 359 -3.38 -11.89 -23.99
N ASN A 360 -2.47 -12.77 -24.42
CA ASN A 360 -2.72 -14.21 -24.48
C ASN A 360 -2.57 -14.86 -23.11
N GLN A 361 -1.59 -14.39 -22.32
CA GLN A 361 -1.33 -14.89 -20.97
C GLN A 361 -2.06 -14.11 -19.87
N TYR A 362 -2.65 -12.97 -20.20
CA TYR A 362 -3.25 -12.04 -19.23
C TYR A 362 -2.25 -11.70 -18.11
N ALA A 363 -1.00 -11.44 -18.50
CA ALA A 363 0.11 -11.24 -17.57
C ALA A 363 1.03 -10.11 -18.04
N CYS A 364 1.66 -9.44 -17.08
CA CYS A 364 2.69 -8.45 -17.36
C CYS A 364 4.03 -9.15 -17.62
N VAL A 365 4.69 -8.78 -18.71
CA VAL A 365 5.98 -9.35 -19.10
C VAL A 365 6.99 -8.23 -19.35
N THR A 366 8.23 -8.44 -18.93
CA THR A 366 9.32 -7.49 -19.16
C THR A 366 9.67 -7.47 -20.65
N HIS A 367 9.74 -6.28 -21.26
CA HIS A 367 10.06 -6.15 -22.68
C HIS A 367 11.00 -4.96 -22.92
N LYS A 368 12.09 -5.16 -23.66
CA LYS A 368 13.14 -4.14 -23.86
C LYS A 368 12.63 -2.86 -24.55
N ASN A 369 11.60 -2.99 -25.38
CA ASN A 369 10.98 -1.87 -26.09
C ASN A 369 9.71 -1.35 -25.40
N ALA A 370 9.51 -1.67 -24.12
CA ALA A 370 8.37 -1.22 -23.32
C ALA A 370 8.43 0.29 -23.07
N THR A 371 7.99 1.08 -24.05
CA THR A 371 7.81 2.52 -23.89
C THR A 371 6.33 2.83 -23.83
N PHE A 372 5.88 3.32 -22.69
CA PHE A 372 4.49 3.72 -22.52
C PHE A 372 4.33 5.18 -22.96
N ARG A 373 3.50 5.41 -23.97
CA ARG A 373 3.06 6.76 -24.37
C ARG A 373 1.54 6.78 -24.45
N PRO A 374 0.85 7.48 -23.55
CA PRO A 374 -0.60 7.50 -23.56
C PRO A 374 -1.12 8.21 -24.82
N PRO A 375 -2.17 7.69 -25.49
CA PRO A 375 -2.75 8.30 -26.67
C PRO A 375 -3.66 9.44 -26.22
N THR A 376 -3.02 10.57 -25.92
CA THR A 376 -3.68 11.76 -25.37
C THR A 376 -4.22 12.63 -26.51
N SER A 377 -5.35 13.28 -26.24
CA SER A 377 -5.96 14.20 -27.21
C SER A 377 -5.20 15.53 -27.38
N ARG A 378 -4.24 15.83 -26.48
CA ARG A 378 -3.37 17.02 -26.51
C ARG A 378 -1.99 16.74 -25.89
N GLU A 379 -0.96 17.35 -26.48
CA GLU A 379 0.49 17.12 -26.23
C GLU A 379 1.06 17.46 -24.83
N SER A 380 0.28 17.89 -23.83
CA SER A 380 0.91 18.36 -22.57
C SER A 380 0.00 18.31 -21.33
N SER A 381 -0.68 17.20 -21.09
CA SER A 381 -1.38 17.02 -19.81
C SER A 381 -0.49 16.19 -18.88
N ASN A 382 -0.14 16.77 -17.72
CA ASN A 382 0.58 16.06 -16.66
C ASN A 382 -0.43 15.14 -15.96
N TYR A 383 -0.49 13.88 -16.39
CA TYR A 383 -1.29 12.85 -15.70
C TYR A 383 -0.44 12.16 -14.64
N SER A 384 -1.01 11.90 -13.48
CA SER A 384 -0.46 10.89 -12.57
C SER A 384 -0.73 9.50 -13.16
N ILE A 385 0.29 8.66 -13.27
CA ILE A 385 0.11 7.28 -13.76
C ILE A 385 -0.15 6.37 -12.56
N VAL A 386 -1.30 5.69 -12.59
CA VAL A 386 -1.65 4.66 -11.61
C VAL A 386 -1.43 3.30 -12.24
N GLU A 387 -0.64 2.44 -11.61
CA GLU A 387 -0.38 1.11 -12.16
C GLU A 387 -1.44 0.09 -11.69
N GLY A 388 -1.73 -0.88 -12.55
CA GLY A 388 -2.53 -2.06 -12.23
C GLY A 388 -3.79 -2.22 -13.09
N TRP A 389 -4.51 -3.30 -12.78
CA TRP A 389 -5.69 -3.73 -13.51
C TRP A 389 -6.90 -2.81 -13.27
N PRO A 390 -7.89 -2.79 -14.17
CA PRO A 390 -9.17 -2.14 -13.94
C PRO A 390 -9.85 -2.68 -12.68
N LEU A 391 -10.59 -1.84 -11.96
CA LEU A 391 -11.19 -2.16 -10.66
C LEU A 391 -12.54 -2.88 -10.80
N CYS A 392 -12.58 -3.97 -11.57
CA CYS A 392 -13.79 -4.74 -11.82
C CYS A 392 -13.51 -6.23 -12.00
N THR A 393 -14.56 -7.04 -11.89
CA THR A 393 -14.47 -8.50 -11.98
C THR A 393 -14.38 -9.01 -13.41
N ASN A 394 -15.02 -8.33 -14.36
CA ASN A 394 -15.10 -8.75 -15.76
C ASN A 394 -14.36 -7.76 -16.65
N ILE A 395 -13.30 -8.23 -17.29
CA ILE A 395 -12.36 -7.40 -18.04
C ILE A 395 -12.31 -7.92 -19.47
N ALA A 396 -12.29 -7.01 -20.43
CA ALA A 396 -12.06 -7.35 -21.83
C ALA A 396 -10.99 -6.44 -22.44
N LYS A 397 -10.29 -7.00 -23.43
CA LYS A 397 -9.42 -6.24 -24.29
C LYS A 397 -10.25 -5.23 -25.11
N ILE A 398 -9.79 -3.99 -25.13
CA ILE A 398 -10.34 -2.91 -25.95
C ILE A 398 -9.31 -2.55 -27.01
N THR A 399 -9.68 -2.80 -28.27
CA THR A 399 -8.88 -2.47 -29.44
C THR A 399 -9.48 -1.29 -30.20
N GLY A 400 -8.68 -0.65 -31.06
CA GLY A 400 -9.11 0.44 -31.93
C GLY A 400 -8.60 1.82 -31.50
N ASN A 401 -9.07 2.85 -32.20
CA ASN A 401 -8.65 4.23 -31.96
C ASN A 401 -9.35 4.78 -30.71
N PHE A 402 -8.66 4.77 -29.58
CA PHE A 402 -9.11 5.42 -28.36
C PHE A 402 -8.33 6.71 -28.07
N LYS A 403 -8.92 7.58 -27.27
CA LYS A 403 -8.29 8.82 -26.81
C LYS A 403 -8.50 8.99 -25.32
N ILE A 404 -7.52 9.54 -24.63
CA ILE A 404 -7.64 9.93 -23.24
C ILE A 404 -7.84 11.44 -23.18
N ASP A 405 -8.89 11.87 -22.49
CA ASP A 405 -9.18 13.28 -22.27
C ASP A 405 -8.32 13.88 -21.15
N LYS A 406 -8.42 15.20 -20.98
CA LYS A 406 -7.68 15.97 -19.97
C LYS A 406 -7.96 15.56 -18.53
N ASP A 407 -9.08 14.90 -18.27
CA ASP A 407 -9.52 14.49 -16.94
C ASP A 407 -9.09 13.04 -16.66
N GLY A 408 -8.49 12.37 -17.66
CA GLY A 408 -8.04 10.99 -17.59
C GLY A 408 -9.09 9.99 -18.07
N ASN A 409 -10.26 10.42 -18.56
CA ASN A 409 -11.26 9.47 -19.03
C ASN A 409 -10.86 8.88 -20.39
N PHE A 410 -11.13 7.59 -20.54
CA PHE A 410 -10.93 6.87 -21.79
C PHE A 410 -12.15 7.04 -22.69
N HIS A 411 -11.92 7.38 -23.97
CA HIS A 411 -12.95 7.53 -24.99
C HIS A 411 -12.69 6.62 -26.17
N ASN A 412 -13.67 5.76 -26.52
CA ASN A 412 -13.65 4.95 -27.73
C ASN A 412 -15.06 4.92 -28.34
N ALA A 413 -15.24 5.57 -29.49
CA ALA A 413 -16.43 5.69 -30.35
C ALA A 413 -17.80 5.90 -29.65
N ASN A 414 -18.23 4.98 -28.78
CA ASN A 414 -19.49 4.99 -28.05
C ASN A 414 -19.33 4.78 -26.53
N ILE A 415 -18.12 4.69 -26.01
CA ILE A 415 -17.85 4.38 -24.60
C ILE A 415 -16.92 5.44 -24.00
N THR A 416 -17.33 5.98 -22.86
CA THR A 416 -16.50 6.79 -21.97
C THR A 416 -16.33 6.02 -20.67
N LEU A 417 -15.09 5.82 -20.23
CA LEU A 417 -14.76 5.10 -19.01
C LEU A 417 -13.91 5.97 -18.08
N ASP A 418 -14.19 5.88 -16.79
CA ASP A 418 -13.40 6.52 -15.74
C ASP A 418 -12.03 5.81 -15.57
N PRO A 419 -10.95 6.51 -15.15
CA PRO A 419 -9.63 5.91 -14.84
C PRO A 419 -9.62 4.64 -13.97
N MET A 420 -10.69 4.38 -13.22
CA MET A 420 -10.86 3.16 -12.44
C MET A 420 -11.38 1.97 -13.25
N GLU A 421 -12.08 2.24 -14.36
CA GLU A 421 -12.77 1.25 -15.18
C GLU A 421 -11.96 0.76 -16.37
N TYR A 422 -10.75 1.28 -16.57
CA TYR A 422 -9.87 0.85 -17.65
C TYR A 422 -8.42 0.91 -17.23
N CYS A 423 -7.56 0.22 -17.97
CA CYS A 423 -6.12 0.45 -17.97
C CYS A 423 -5.63 0.39 -19.42
N VAL A 424 -4.57 1.12 -19.74
CA VAL A 424 -3.97 1.15 -21.08
C VAL A 424 -2.52 0.71 -21.01
N ASP A 425 -2.05 0.00 -22.03
CA ASP A 425 -0.64 -0.39 -22.12
C ASP A 425 -0.24 -0.70 -23.57
N MET A 426 1.05 -0.94 -23.77
CA MET A 426 1.48 -1.73 -24.93
C MET A 426 1.12 -3.18 -24.66
N CYS A 427 0.44 -3.81 -25.60
CA CYS A 427 -0.02 -5.18 -25.52
C CYS A 427 0.68 -6.04 -26.58
N ILE A 428 1.13 -7.24 -26.20
CA ILE A 428 1.57 -8.26 -27.14
C ILE A 428 0.35 -9.11 -27.49
N SER A 429 0.00 -9.15 -28.77
CA SER A 429 -1.07 -9.97 -29.34
C SER A 429 -0.52 -10.63 -30.59
N ASP A 430 -0.52 -11.97 -30.62
CA ASP A 430 -0.03 -12.75 -31.77
C ASP A 430 1.39 -12.39 -32.25
N GLY A 431 2.24 -11.96 -31.31
CA GLY A 431 3.63 -11.57 -31.57
C GLY A 431 3.80 -10.12 -32.05
N GLU A 432 2.71 -9.39 -32.28
CA GLU A 432 2.74 -7.97 -32.60
C GLU A 432 2.50 -7.11 -31.34
N MET A 433 3.23 -5.99 -31.24
CA MET A 433 3.01 -5.00 -30.20
C MET A 433 2.05 -3.93 -30.70
N GLU A 434 0.89 -3.83 -30.08
CA GLU A 434 -0.09 -2.78 -30.35
C GLU A 434 -0.45 -2.02 -29.07
N GLN A 435 -0.80 -0.75 -29.21
CA GLN A 435 -1.37 -0.02 -28.09
C GLN A 435 -2.83 -0.44 -27.92
N SER A 436 -3.14 -1.00 -26.76
CA SER A 436 -4.46 -1.51 -26.43
C SER A 436 -4.76 -1.21 -24.96
N GLY A 437 -5.99 -1.44 -24.53
CA GLY A 437 -6.33 -1.40 -23.13
C GLY A 437 -7.05 -2.65 -22.67
N LEU A 438 -7.24 -2.72 -21.37
CA LEU A 438 -8.23 -3.56 -20.74
C LEU A 438 -9.29 -2.64 -20.16
N ALA A 439 -10.56 -2.93 -20.44
CA ALA A 439 -11.67 -2.20 -19.89
C ALA A 439 -12.56 -3.14 -19.11
N CYS A 440 -13.21 -2.59 -18.09
CA CYS A 440 -14.36 -3.21 -17.50
C CYS A 440 -15.41 -3.43 -18.57
N LEU A 441 -15.78 -4.69 -18.77
CA LEU A 441 -16.97 -4.95 -19.52
C LEU A 441 -18.12 -4.36 -18.72
N ALA A 442 -18.82 -3.39 -19.32
CA ALA A 442 -20.19 -3.04 -18.96
C ALA A 442 -21.11 -4.24 -19.26
N THR A 443 -20.80 -5.39 -18.65
CA THR A 443 -21.79 -6.40 -18.37
C THR A 443 -22.69 -5.78 -17.33
N LYS A 444 -23.66 -4.98 -17.79
CA LYS A 444 -25.00 -5.18 -17.25
C LYS A 444 -25.18 -6.69 -17.29
N SER A 445 -25.16 -7.34 -16.12
CA SER A 445 -25.15 -8.80 -16.06
C SER A 445 -26.23 -9.33 -16.99
N VAL A 446 -26.08 -10.52 -17.58
CA VAL A 446 -27.14 -11.08 -18.46
C VAL A 446 -28.50 -10.95 -17.77
N TRP A 447 -28.52 -11.11 -16.45
CA TRP A 447 -29.64 -10.76 -15.59
C TRP A 447 -30.13 -9.31 -15.68
N GLN A 448 -29.28 -8.28 -15.53
CA GLN A 448 -29.69 -6.88 -15.72
C GLN A 448 -30.20 -6.56 -17.14
N LYS A 449 -29.72 -7.26 -18.18
CA LYS A 449 -30.26 -7.11 -19.55
C LYS A 449 -31.60 -7.82 -19.75
N VAL A 450 -31.75 -9.01 -19.15
CA VAL A 450 -32.93 -9.86 -19.30
C VAL A 450 -34.05 -9.46 -18.34
N ARG A 451 -33.74 -8.96 -17.14
CA ARG A 451 -34.67 -8.50 -16.10
C ARG A 451 -35.75 -7.54 -16.62
N PRO A 452 -35.44 -6.46 -17.35
CA PRO A 452 -36.47 -5.54 -17.84
C PRO A 452 -37.43 -6.18 -18.86
N ILE A 453 -37.06 -7.31 -19.48
CA ILE A 453 -37.89 -8.02 -20.45
C ILE A 453 -38.66 -9.16 -19.77
N LEU A 454 -37.99 -9.95 -18.93
CA LEU A 454 -38.53 -11.15 -18.31
C LEU A 454 -39.59 -10.82 -17.24
N PHE A 455 -39.36 -9.81 -16.40
CA PHE A 455 -40.30 -9.44 -15.33
C PHE A 455 -41.67 -9.00 -15.87
N PRO A 456 -41.76 -8.11 -16.88
CA PRO A 456 -43.05 -7.78 -17.49
C PRO A 456 -43.76 -8.99 -18.09
N ILE A 457 -43.04 -9.87 -18.80
CA ILE A 457 -43.62 -11.08 -19.39
C ILE A 457 -44.21 -11.99 -18.30
N CYS A 458 -43.47 -12.25 -17.22
CA CYS A 458 -43.95 -13.06 -16.10
C CYS A 458 -45.17 -12.42 -15.41
N ASN A 459 -45.19 -11.09 -15.27
CA ASN A 459 -46.33 -10.36 -14.69
C ASN A 459 -47.58 -10.45 -15.59
N VAL A 460 -47.43 -10.32 -16.91
CA VAL A 460 -48.55 -10.48 -17.87
C VAL A 460 -49.12 -11.89 -17.83
N ILE A 461 -48.25 -12.90 -17.84
CA ILE A 461 -48.68 -14.30 -17.73
C ILE A 461 -49.46 -14.51 -16.43
N SER A 462 -48.94 -13.99 -15.30
CA SER A 462 -49.60 -14.08 -14.00
C SER A 462 -50.97 -13.38 -13.99
N LEU A 463 -51.09 -12.20 -14.61
CA LEU A 463 -52.36 -11.47 -14.76
C LEU A 463 -53.39 -12.24 -15.59
N ILE A 464 -52.97 -12.89 -16.69
CA ILE A 464 -53.86 -13.71 -17.53
C ILE A 464 -54.42 -14.87 -16.70
N PHE A 465 -53.57 -15.58 -15.96
CA PHE A 465 -54.03 -16.68 -15.10
C PHE A 465 -54.98 -16.20 -13.99
N LEU A 466 -54.70 -15.05 -13.38
CA LEU A 466 -55.58 -14.46 -12.38
C LEU A 466 -56.93 -14.02 -12.96
N ALA A 467 -56.94 -13.43 -14.17
CA ALA A 467 -58.18 -13.07 -14.87
C ALA A 467 -59.04 -14.31 -15.17
N ILE A 468 -58.42 -15.41 -15.60
CA ILE A 468 -59.11 -16.70 -15.80
C ILE A 468 -59.68 -17.21 -14.47
N LEU A 469 -58.90 -17.16 -13.38
CA LEU A 469 -59.35 -17.57 -12.05
C LEU A 469 -60.56 -16.75 -11.57
N LEU A 470 -60.50 -15.42 -11.74
CA LEU A 470 -61.61 -14.51 -11.44
C LEU A 470 -62.85 -14.85 -12.26
N LEU A 471 -62.70 -15.10 -13.56
CA LEU A 471 -63.79 -15.48 -14.45
C LEU A 471 -64.43 -16.82 -14.03
N CYS A 472 -63.63 -17.80 -13.64
CA CYS A 472 -64.14 -19.07 -13.10
C CYS A 472 -64.98 -18.87 -11.83
N HIS A 473 -64.54 -18.01 -10.91
CA HIS A 473 -65.32 -17.68 -9.71
C HIS A 473 -66.61 -16.91 -10.02
N LEU A 474 -66.64 -16.09 -11.08
CA LEU A 474 -67.84 -15.37 -11.52
C LEU A 474 -68.86 -16.30 -12.21
N VAL A 475 -68.39 -17.23 -13.05
CA VAL A 475 -69.24 -18.14 -13.83
C VAL A 475 -69.79 -19.28 -12.98
N SER A 476 -69.08 -19.69 -11.92
CA SER A 476 -69.49 -20.80 -11.05
C SER A 476 -69.73 -20.33 -9.60
N PRO A 477 -70.97 -19.92 -9.26
CA PRO A 477 -71.33 -19.50 -7.90
C PRO A 477 -71.09 -20.57 -6.84
N SER A 478 -71.04 -21.85 -7.24
CA SER A 478 -70.65 -22.96 -6.38
C SER A 478 -69.23 -22.83 -5.80
N LEU A 479 -68.32 -22.16 -6.51
CA LEU A 479 -66.95 -21.90 -6.03
C LEU A 479 -66.88 -20.81 -4.96
N LEU A 480 -67.97 -20.07 -4.71
CA LEU A 480 -68.04 -19.05 -3.64
C LEU A 480 -68.48 -19.65 -2.30
N LYS A 481 -69.02 -20.87 -2.28
CA LYS A 481 -69.38 -21.58 -1.05
C LYS A 481 -68.12 -22.11 -0.35
N ASN A 482 -68.15 -22.23 0.97
CA ASN A 482 -67.06 -22.78 1.81
C ASN A 482 -65.71 -22.05 1.67
N GLY A 483 -65.68 -20.72 1.86
CA GLY A 483 -64.43 -19.94 1.90
C GLY A 483 -63.96 -19.39 0.55
N GLY A 484 -64.71 -19.64 -0.54
CA GLY A 484 -64.41 -19.10 -1.86
C GLY A 484 -64.38 -17.57 -1.96
N VAL A 485 -65.08 -16.87 -1.07
CA VAL A 485 -65.01 -15.39 -0.98
C VAL A 485 -63.61 -14.92 -0.60
N HIS A 486 -62.90 -15.61 0.30
CA HIS A 486 -61.52 -15.26 0.65
C HIS A 486 -60.56 -15.51 -0.52
N GLN A 487 -60.79 -16.59 -1.26
CA GLN A 487 -59.99 -16.91 -2.47
C GLN A 487 -60.22 -15.87 -3.57
N LEU A 488 -61.46 -15.40 -3.76
CA LEU A 488 -61.78 -14.31 -4.67
C LEU A 488 -61.09 -13.01 -4.26
N CYS A 489 -61.19 -12.60 -2.98
CA CYS A 489 -60.50 -11.40 -2.48
C CYS A 489 -58.98 -11.50 -2.65
N HIS A 490 -58.40 -12.67 -2.42
CA HIS A 490 -56.97 -12.92 -2.62
C HIS A 490 -56.58 -12.82 -4.11
N ALA A 491 -57.40 -13.37 -5.02
CA ALA A 491 -57.18 -13.26 -6.46
C ALA A 491 -57.27 -11.81 -6.95
N VAL A 492 -58.22 -11.03 -6.43
CA VAL A 492 -58.34 -9.58 -6.73
C VAL A 492 -57.12 -8.82 -6.21
N ALA A 493 -56.70 -9.07 -4.97
CA ALA A 493 -55.52 -8.42 -4.37
C ALA A 493 -54.24 -8.72 -5.16
N LEU A 494 -54.03 -9.98 -5.56
CA LEU A 494 -52.91 -10.35 -6.42
C LEU A 494 -53.00 -9.69 -7.80
N SER A 495 -54.19 -9.61 -8.41
CA SER A 495 -54.37 -8.96 -9.71
C SER A 495 -53.98 -7.48 -9.66
N LEU A 496 -54.36 -6.78 -8.59
CA LEU A 496 -53.96 -5.40 -8.36
C LEU A 496 -52.45 -5.27 -8.15
N ALA A 497 -51.84 -6.15 -7.36
CA ALA A 497 -50.40 -6.14 -7.12
C ALA A 497 -49.58 -6.41 -8.38
N TYR A 498 -49.93 -7.42 -9.17
CA TYR A 498 -49.26 -7.72 -10.44
C TYR A 498 -49.53 -6.64 -11.49
N GLY A 499 -50.72 -6.04 -11.52
CA GLY A 499 -51.06 -4.92 -12.39
C GLY A 499 -50.23 -3.67 -12.08
N ALA A 500 -50.08 -3.34 -10.79
CA ALA A 500 -49.24 -2.24 -10.35
C ALA A 500 -47.76 -2.49 -10.67
N ASN A 501 -47.25 -3.69 -10.38
CA ASN A 501 -45.87 -4.06 -10.72
C ASN A 501 -45.59 -4.04 -12.22
N PHE A 502 -46.53 -4.51 -13.04
CA PHE A 502 -46.42 -4.43 -14.50
C PHE A 502 -46.39 -2.97 -14.97
N SER A 503 -47.33 -2.15 -14.49
CA SER A 503 -47.41 -0.73 -14.86
C SER A 503 -46.14 0.02 -14.48
N LEU A 504 -45.60 -0.23 -13.28
CA LEU A 504 -44.34 0.35 -12.81
C LEU A 504 -43.16 -0.13 -13.65
N SER A 505 -43.11 -1.42 -14.02
CA SER A 505 -42.04 -1.97 -14.87
C SER A 505 -42.06 -1.37 -16.27
N VAL A 506 -43.25 -1.21 -16.88
CA VAL A 506 -43.42 -0.57 -18.19
C VAL A 506 -43.07 0.91 -18.13
N PHE A 507 -43.48 1.60 -17.06
CA PHE A 507 -43.17 3.02 -16.89
C PHE A 507 -41.65 3.23 -16.73
N ASN A 508 -41.00 2.43 -15.88
CA ASN A 508 -39.54 2.48 -15.74
C ASN A 508 -38.83 2.12 -17.05
N TYR A 509 -39.35 1.18 -17.84
CA TYR A 509 -38.75 0.85 -19.15
C TYR A 509 -38.89 1.98 -20.18
N LEU A 510 -40.03 2.67 -20.20
CA LEU A 510 -40.32 3.72 -21.19
C LEU A 510 -39.75 5.10 -20.83
N PHE A 511 -39.52 5.38 -19.54
CA PHE A 511 -39.17 6.73 -19.07
C PHE A 511 -37.84 6.82 -18.30
N SER A 512 -37.15 5.70 -18.05
CA SER A 512 -35.86 5.72 -17.33
C SER A 512 -34.69 5.81 -18.29
N ASP A 513 -34.34 7.03 -18.69
CA ASP A 513 -32.91 7.34 -18.78
C ASP A 513 -32.37 7.89 -17.44
N ASP A 514 -33.17 8.55 -16.57
CA ASP A 514 -32.62 9.16 -15.33
C ASP A 514 -33.53 9.15 -14.07
N GLY A 515 -34.57 8.30 -14.00
CA GLY A 515 -35.50 8.34 -12.86
C GLY A 515 -36.02 6.98 -12.40
N CYS A 516 -35.45 6.43 -11.33
CA CYS A 516 -36.09 5.36 -10.57
C CYS A 516 -37.17 5.95 -9.66
N ILE A 517 -38.44 5.81 -10.03
CA ILE A 517 -39.55 6.12 -9.10
C ILE A 517 -39.75 4.89 -8.21
N ILE A 518 -39.38 5.03 -6.93
CA ILE A 518 -39.73 4.08 -5.88
C ILE A 518 -41.07 4.57 -5.31
N ILE A 519 -42.12 3.76 -5.42
CA ILE A 519 -43.41 3.99 -4.73
C ILE A 519 -43.38 3.27 -3.39
#